data_AF-A0A1G2F6D1-F1
#
_entry.id   AF-A0A1G2F6D1-F1
#
_cell.length_a   1.000
_cell.length_b   1.000
_cell.length_c   1.000
_cell.angle_alpha   90.00
_cell.angle_beta   90.00
_cell.angle_gamma   90.00
#
_symmetry.space_group_name_H-M   'P 1'
#
loop_
_entity.id
_entity.type
_entity.pdbx_description
1 polymer ?
#
loop_
_entity_poly.entity_id
_entity_poly.type
_entity_poly.pdbx_seq_one_letter_code
_entity_poly.pdbx_strand_id
1 'polypeptide(L)'
;MNNMEKKINKFIYWIPRILSIIFILFLALMSLDVFSPELSFWPTLGALFIHNVPALVLLIVLLISWKYEIVGGITFILAGLLYIIILMRKPFEWYMLSWSIQISGVAFLIGILFLIGWFKKKSKKNLPPK
;
A
#
# COMPACT_ATOMS: atom_id res chain seq x y z
N MET A 1 -26.53 7.82 15.97
CA MET A 1 -25.50 8.35 15.05
C MET A 1 -26.22 9.09 13.94
N ASN A 2 -25.89 10.35 13.75
CA ASN A 2 -26.46 11.15 12.65
C ASN A 2 -25.98 10.63 11.29
N ASN A 3 -26.63 11.03 10.19
CA ASN A 3 -26.26 10.57 8.84
C ASN A 3 -24.81 10.93 8.47
N MET A 4 -24.28 12.03 9.01
CA MET A 4 -22.91 12.50 8.77
C MET A 4 -21.87 11.55 9.37
N GLU A 5 -22.03 11.13 10.62
CA GLU A 5 -21.17 10.17 11.30
C GLU A 5 -21.14 8.80 10.59
N LYS A 6 -22.28 8.35 10.07
CA LYS A 6 -22.35 7.10 9.29
C LYS A 6 -21.53 7.22 7.99
N LYS A 7 -21.65 8.35 7.27
CA LYS A 7 -20.86 8.61 6.05
C LYS A 7 -19.36 8.66 6.33
N ILE A 8 -18.93 9.36 7.39
CA ILE A 8 -17.52 9.48 7.77
C ILE A 8 -16.93 8.11 8.14
N ASN A 9 -17.68 7.27 8.86
CA ASN A 9 -17.20 5.93 9.21
C ASN A 9 -17.05 5.03 7.98
N LYS A 10 -17.97 5.14 7.01
CA LYS A 10 -17.86 4.42 5.74
C LYS A 10 -16.66 4.91 4.92
N PHE A 11 -16.43 6.22 4.91
CA PHE A 11 -15.31 6.86 4.21
C PHE A 11 -13.95 6.37 4.74
N ILE A 12 -13.76 6.40 6.06
CA ILE A 12 -12.51 5.96 6.72
C ILE A 12 -12.26 4.46 6.54
N TYR A 13 -13.32 3.66 6.42
CA TYR A 13 -13.21 2.25 6.13
C TYR A 13 -12.81 2.00 4.66
N TRP A 14 -13.49 2.61 3.68
CA TRP A 14 -13.32 2.24 2.27
C TRP A 14 -12.09 2.88 1.60
N ILE A 15 -11.72 4.11 1.96
CA ILE A 15 -10.60 4.80 1.28
C ILE A 15 -9.27 4.09 1.38
N PRO A 16 -8.76 3.70 2.56
CA PRO A 16 -7.44 3.06 2.63
C PRO A 16 -7.40 1.81 1.75
N ARG A 17 -8.52 1.09 1.63
CA ARG A 17 -8.67 -0.10 0.80
C ARG A 17 -8.65 0.21 -0.69
N ILE A 18 -9.45 1.19 -1.13
CA ILE A 18 -9.48 1.62 -2.53
C ILE A 18 -8.11 2.17 -2.96
N LEU A 19 -7.50 3.04 -2.14
CA LEU A 19 -6.17 3.58 -2.41
C LEU A 19 -5.11 2.48 -2.48
N SER A 20 -5.18 1.49 -1.59
CA SER A 20 -4.27 0.34 -1.65
C SER A 20 -4.43 -0.46 -2.93
N ILE A 21 -5.66 -0.73 -3.38
CA ILE A 21 -5.91 -1.44 -4.65
C ILE A 21 -5.27 -0.66 -5.81
N ILE A 22 -5.55 0.65 -5.89
CA ILE A 22 -4.97 1.52 -6.93
C ILE A 22 -3.45 1.50 -6.87
N PHE A 23 -2.87 1.63 -5.68
CA PHE A 23 -1.43 1.65 -5.49
C PHE A 23 -0.77 0.31 -5.85
N ILE A 24 -1.37 -0.83 -5.48
CA ILE A 24 -0.87 -2.16 -5.85
C ILE A 24 -0.96 -2.37 -7.36
N LEU A 25 -2.05 -1.96 -8.00
CA LEU A 25 -2.17 -2.02 -9.46
C LEU A 25 -1.12 -1.13 -10.14
N PHE A 26 -0.90 0.07 -9.63
CA PHE A 26 0.16 0.96 -10.10
C PHE A 26 1.55 0.30 -10.00
N LEU A 27 1.88 -0.28 -8.83
CA LEU A 27 3.15 -1.00 -8.66
C LEU A 27 3.25 -2.22 -9.59
N ALA A 28 2.13 -2.90 -9.85
CA ALA A 28 2.12 -4.04 -10.75
C ALA A 28 2.38 -3.62 -12.21
N LEU A 29 1.87 -2.46 -12.63
CA LEU A 29 2.13 -1.91 -13.97
C LEU A 29 3.59 -1.55 -14.20
N MET A 30 4.36 -1.25 -13.14
CA MET A 30 5.79 -1.00 -13.27
C MET A 30 6.55 -2.23 -13.78
N SER A 31 6.04 -3.44 -13.58
CA SER A 31 6.64 -4.68 -14.10
C SER A 31 6.55 -4.84 -15.61
N LEU A 32 5.77 -4.01 -16.31
CA LEU A 32 5.69 -4.04 -17.77
C LEU A 32 7.01 -3.61 -18.43
N ASP A 33 7.97 -3.10 -17.66
CA ASP A 33 9.33 -2.78 -18.14
C ASP A 33 10.15 -4.02 -18.53
N VAL A 34 9.74 -5.23 -18.14
CA VAL A 34 10.45 -6.48 -18.47
C VAL A 34 10.23 -6.96 -19.92
N PHE A 35 9.26 -6.39 -20.64
CA PHE A 35 9.01 -6.76 -22.02
C PHE A 35 10.17 -6.30 -22.91
N SER A 36 10.86 -7.26 -23.54
CA SER A 36 11.94 -6.99 -24.49
C SER A 36 11.87 -7.94 -25.69
N PRO A 37 12.35 -7.51 -26.88
CA PRO A 37 12.41 -8.37 -28.08
C PRO A 37 13.31 -9.60 -27.93
N GLU A 38 14.21 -9.58 -26.94
CA GLU A 38 15.25 -10.58 -26.72
C GLU A 38 14.75 -11.77 -25.86
N LEU A 39 13.65 -11.58 -25.12
CA LEU A 39 13.08 -12.60 -24.24
C LEU A 39 11.96 -13.37 -24.95
N SER A 40 12.00 -14.70 -24.80
CA SER A 40 10.88 -15.56 -25.18
C SER A 40 9.77 -15.53 -24.12
N PHE A 41 8.66 -16.25 -24.37
CA PHE A 41 7.46 -16.21 -23.52
C PHE A 41 7.73 -16.62 -22.05
N TRP A 42 8.42 -17.75 -21.82
CA TRP A 42 8.65 -18.27 -20.47
C TRP A 42 9.56 -17.38 -19.61
N PRO A 43 10.72 -16.89 -20.11
CA PRO A 43 11.53 -15.90 -19.40
C PRO A 43 10.76 -14.63 -19.06
N THR A 44 9.95 -14.11 -20.00
CA THR A 44 9.13 -12.92 -19.78
C THR A 44 8.11 -13.13 -18.66
N LEU A 45 7.43 -14.29 -18.66
CA LEU A 45 6.48 -14.64 -17.60
C LEU A 45 7.15 -14.75 -16.22
N GLY A 46 8.35 -15.34 -16.17
CA GLY A 46 9.15 -15.42 -14.95
C GLY A 46 9.58 -14.03 -14.44
N ALA A 47 10.05 -13.16 -15.34
CA ALA A 47 10.44 -11.79 -15.02
C ALA A 47 9.24 -10.98 -14.50
N LEU A 48 8.09 -11.06 -15.15
CA LEU A 48 6.84 -10.43 -14.68
C LEU A 48 6.47 -10.89 -13.27
N PHE A 49 6.60 -12.18 -12.97
CA PHE A 49 6.27 -12.70 -11.63
C PHE A 49 7.22 -12.13 -10.57
N ILE A 50 8.54 -12.16 -10.83
CA ILE A 50 9.56 -11.67 -9.89
C ILE A 50 9.42 -10.15 -9.67
N HIS A 51 9.22 -9.36 -10.73
CA HIS A 51 9.04 -7.90 -10.63
C HIS A 51 7.75 -7.55 -9.86
N ASN A 52 6.73 -8.40 -9.89
CA ASN A 52 5.47 -8.21 -9.16
C ASN A 52 5.48 -8.75 -7.72
N VAL A 53 6.54 -9.40 -7.25
CA VAL A 53 6.63 -9.90 -5.86
C VAL A 53 6.29 -8.81 -4.83
N PRO A 54 6.83 -7.57 -4.90
CA PRO A 54 6.47 -6.52 -3.96
C PRO A 54 4.96 -6.19 -3.97
N ALA A 55 4.34 -6.12 -5.15
CA ALA A 55 2.92 -5.84 -5.30
C ALA A 55 2.05 -6.99 -4.77
N LEU A 56 2.44 -8.25 -5.00
CA LEU A 56 1.76 -9.44 -4.47
C LEU A 56 1.83 -9.52 -2.95
N VAL A 57 2.97 -9.17 -2.35
CA VAL A 57 3.12 -9.08 -0.89
C VAL A 57 2.16 -8.04 -0.32
N LEU A 58 2.10 -6.84 -0.92
CA LEU A 58 1.16 -5.80 -0.50
C LEU A 58 -0.30 -6.21 -0.72
N LEU A 59 -0.61 -7.01 -1.74
CA LEU A 59 -1.94 -7.58 -1.94
C LEU A 59 -2.33 -8.53 -0.80
N ILE A 60 -1.43 -9.40 -0.36
CA ILE A 60 -1.70 -10.30 0.78
C ILE A 60 -1.93 -9.49 2.06
N VAL A 61 -1.08 -8.49 2.32
CA VAL A 61 -1.23 -7.56 3.44
C VAL A 61 -2.58 -6.86 3.37
N LEU A 62 -2.99 -6.44 2.18
CA LEU A 62 -4.26 -5.81 1.94
C LEU A 62 -5.42 -6.75 2.30
N LEU A 63 -5.40 -8.00 1.84
CA LEU A 63 -6.42 -8.99 2.20
C LEU A 63 -6.51 -9.23 3.72
N ILE A 64 -5.36 -9.29 4.41
CA ILE A 64 -5.32 -9.43 5.87
C ILE A 64 -5.89 -8.17 6.56
N SER A 65 -5.58 -6.99 6.02
CA SER A 65 -6.00 -5.70 6.58
C SER A 65 -7.51 -5.50 6.59
N TRP A 66 -8.28 -6.24 5.77
CA TRP A 66 -9.74 -6.20 5.80
C TRP A 66 -10.30 -6.56 7.18
N LYS A 67 -9.69 -7.56 7.83
CA LYS A 67 -10.03 -7.98 9.19
C LYS A 67 -9.19 -7.26 10.24
N TYR A 68 -7.90 -7.05 9.96
CA TYR A 68 -6.91 -6.48 10.89
C TYR A 68 -6.28 -5.19 10.36
N GLU A 69 -6.98 -4.06 10.49
CA GLU A 69 -6.55 -2.77 9.92
C GLU A 69 -5.16 -2.31 10.38
N ILE A 70 -4.75 -2.66 11.60
CA ILE A 70 -3.40 -2.37 12.12
C ILE A 70 -2.29 -3.00 11.27
N VAL A 71 -2.53 -4.19 10.71
CA VAL A 71 -1.56 -4.89 9.85
C VAL A 71 -1.32 -4.08 8.58
N GLY A 72 -2.39 -3.59 7.95
CA GLY A 72 -2.27 -2.68 6.80
C GLY A 72 -1.53 -1.40 7.18
N GLY A 73 -1.92 -0.78 8.29
CA GLY A 73 -1.31 0.47 8.76
C GLY A 73 0.19 0.39 8.96
N ILE A 74 0.65 -0.59 9.73
CA ILE A 74 2.07 -0.78 10.02
C ILE A 74 2.82 -1.20 8.75
N THR A 75 2.29 -2.14 7.98
CA THR A 75 3.03 -2.70 6.85
C THR A 75 3.22 -1.70 5.72
N PHE A 76 2.21 -0.89 5.40
CA PHE A 76 2.35 0.17 4.38
C PHE A 76 3.37 1.24 4.79
N ILE A 77 3.43 1.59 6.09
CA ILE A 77 4.48 2.49 6.61
C ILE A 77 5.86 1.85 6.49
N LEU A 78 6.01 0.60 6.94
CA LEU A 78 7.28 -0.11 6.84
C LEU A 78 7.72 -0.30 5.38
N ALA A 79 6.79 -0.55 4.45
CA ALA A 79 7.09 -0.66 3.03
C ALA A 79 7.63 0.66 2.44
N GLY A 80 7.02 1.80 2.79
CA GLY A 80 7.52 3.12 2.41
C GLY A 80 8.92 3.40 2.97
N LEU A 81 9.15 3.10 4.25
CA LEU A 81 10.48 3.26 4.87
C LEU A 81 11.53 2.34 4.23
N LEU A 82 11.17 1.08 3.98
CA LEU A 82 12.05 0.10 3.35
C LEU A 82 12.46 0.56 1.95
N TYR A 83 11.52 1.10 1.17
CA TYR A 83 11.81 1.64 -0.16
C TYR A 83 12.83 2.78 -0.10
N ILE A 84 12.66 3.73 0.83
CA ILE A 84 13.63 4.82 1.05
C ILE A 84 15.01 4.27 1.41
N ILE A 85 15.07 3.33 2.36
CA ILE A 85 16.34 2.73 2.83
C ILE A 85 17.07 2.02 1.69
N ILE A 86 16.35 1.27 0.84
CA ILE A 86 16.93 0.59 -0.32
C ILE A 86 17.48 1.62 -1.31
N LEU A 87 16.75 2.70 -1.55
CA LEU A 87 17.14 3.75 -2.49
C LEU A 87 18.38 4.53 -2.00
N MET A 88 18.48 4.79 -0.70
CA MET A 88 19.64 5.44 -0.08
C MET A 88 20.95 4.63 -0.19
N ARG A 89 20.89 3.34 -0.52
CA ARG A 89 22.08 2.51 -0.79
C ARG A 89 22.65 2.71 -2.20
N LYS A 90 21.96 3.46 -3.07
CA LYS A 90 22.40 3.78 -4.43
C LYS A 90 23.04 5.16 -4.46
N PRO A 91 23.92 5.45 -5.44
CA PRO A 91 24.42 6.81 -5.68
C PRO A 91 23.26 7.79 -5.83
N PHE A 92 23.35 8.94 -5.17
CA PHE A 92 22.26 9.90 -5.13
C PHE A 92 22.07 10.57 -6.49
N GLU A 93 20.83 10.56 -6.97
CA GLU A 93 20.39 11.25 -8.18
C GLU A 93 19.09 12.00 -7.90
N TRP A 94 18.91 13.19 -8.47
CA TRP A 94 17.74 14.04 -8.17
C TRP A 94 16.39 13.38 -8.49
N TYR A 95 16.33 12.54 -9.53
CA TYR A 95 15.10 11.82 -9.88
C TYR A 95 14.69 10.82 -8.79
N MET A 96 15.65 10.26 -8.04
CA MET A 96 15.36 9.32 -6.95
C MET A 96 14.55 9.98 -5.85
N LEU A 97 14.81 11.27 -5.56
CA LEU A 97 14.04 12.00 -4.56
C LEU A 97 12.57 12.13 -4.98
N SER A 98 12.30 12.50 -6.23
CA SER A 98 10.96 12.61 -6.79
C SER A 98 10.20 11.28 -6.71
N TRP A 99 10.82 10.18 -7.15
CA TRP A 99 10.22 8.83 -7.08
C TRP A 99 10.03 8.34 -5.64
N SER A 100 10.98 8.65 -4.75
CA SER A 100 10.92 8.33 -3.33
C SER A 100 9.71 8.97 -2.65
N ILE A 101 9.49 10.27 -2.90
CA ILE A 101 8.36 11.01 -2.34
C ILE A 101 7.03 10.48 -2.88
N GLN A 102 6.94 10.18 -4.16
CA GLN A 102 5.71 9.69 -4.77
C GLN A 102 5.32 8.31 -4.24
N ILE A 103 6.23 7.32 -4.30
CA ILE A 103 5.93 5.94 -3.90
C ILE A 103 5.79 5.83 -2.38
N SER A 104 6.75 6.36 -1.62
CA SER A 104 6.71 6.29 -0.15
C SER A 104 5.60 7.16 0.41
N GLY A 105 5.35 8.33 -0.18
CA GLY A 105 4.29 9.24 0.25
C GLY A 105 2.91 8.61 0.12
N VAL A 106 2.63 7.94 -1.00
CA VAL A 106 1.36 7.21 -1.17
C VAL A 106 1.27 6.03 -0.18
N ALA A 107 2.36 5.28 0.03
CA ALA A 107 2.39 4.20 1.00
C ALA A 107 2.14 4.71 2.44
N PHE A 108 2.76 5.82 2.84
CA PHE A 108 2.54 6.45 4.14
C PHE A 108 1.10 6.94 4.30
N LEU A 109 0.54 7.59 3.28
CA LEU A 109 -0.85 8.02 3.30
C LEU A 109 -1.80 6.85 3.55
N ILE A 110 -1.62 5.75 2.81
CA ILE A 110 -2.41 4.53 2.99
C ILE A 110 -2.26 3.98 4.41
N GLY A 111 -1.03 3.85 4.89
CA GLY A 111 -0.74 3.31 6.21
C GLY A 111 -1.36 4.15 7.34
N ILE A 112 -1.23 5.48 7.26
CA ILE A 112 -1.83 6.41 8.22
C ILE A 112 -3.36 6.28 8.22
N LEU A 113 -3.99 6.18 7.04
CA LEU A 113 -5.45 6.01 6.95
C LEU A 113 -5.93 4.70 7.58
N PHE A 114 -5.20 3.59 7.39
CA PHE A 114 -5.49 2.33 8.08
C PHE A 114 -5.35 2.45 9.60
N LEU A 115 -4.32 3.14 10.10
CA LEU A 115 -4.14 3.37 11.53
C LEU A 115 -5.28 4.23 12.10
N ILE A 116 -5.71 5.29 11.41
CA ILE A 116 -6.85 6.12 11.80
C ILE A 116 -8.12 5.26 11.93
N GLY A 117 -8.37 4.38 10.95
CA GLY A 117 -9.49 3.43 11.00
C GLY A 117 -9.42 2.51 12.23
N TRP A 118 -8.24 1.95 12.48
CA TRP A 118 -8.00 1.06 13.61
C TRP A 118 -8.24 1.75 14.97
N PHE A 119 -7.69 2.95 15.18
CA PHE A 119 -7.89 3.71 16.42
C PHE A 119 -9.36 4.06 16.66
N LYS A 120 -10.09 4.46 15.60
CA LYS A 120 -11.54 4.75 15.71
C LYS A 120 -12.36 3.51 16.06
N LYS A 121 -12.02 2.35 15.48
CA LYS A 121 -12.67 1.07 15.81
C LYS A 121 -12.38 0.63 17.24
N LYS A 122 -11.14 0.80 17.71
CA LYS A 122 -10.73 0.49 19.08
C LYS A 122 -11.43 1.38 20.10
N SER A 123 -11.49 2.69 19.85
CA SER A 123 -12.21 3.65 20.70
C SER A 123 -13.67 3.27 20.87
N LYS A 124 -14.37 2.95 19.78
CA LYS A 124 -15.79 2.54 19.81
C LYS A 124 -16.05 1.24 20.59
N LYS A 125 -15.10 0.31 20.60
CA LYS A 125 -15.20 -0.95 21.37
C LYS A 125 -15.08 -0.73 22.88
N ASN A 126 -14.45 0.36 23.31
CA ASN A 126 -14.20 0.67 24.72
C ASN A 126 -15.31 1.53 25.36
N LEU A 127 -16.34 1.94 24.62
CA LEU A 127 -17.51 2.58 25.21
C LEU A 127 -18.44 1.53 25.83
N PRO A 128 -19.10 1.82 26.97
CA PRO A 128 -20.15 0.96 27.50
C PRO A 128 -21.27 0.76 26.47
N PRO A 129 -21.90 -0.42 26.41
CA PRO A 129 -23.04 -0.65 25.53
C PRO A 129 -24.15 0.36 25.85
N LYS A 130 -24.68 1.00 24.80
CA LYS A 130 -25.85 1.89 24.90
C LYS A 130 -27.14 1.10 25.00
#